data_AF-A0A3D4NNA0-F1
#
_entry.id   AF-A0A3D4NNA0-F1
#
_cell.length_a   1.000
_cell.length_b   1.000
_cell.length_c   1.000
_cell.angle_alpha   90.00
_cell.angle_beta   90.00
_cell.angle_gamma   90.00
#
_symmetry.space_group_name_H-M   'P 1'
#
loop_
_entity.id
_entity.type
_entity.pdbx_description
1 polymer ?
#
loop_
_entity_poly.entity_id
_entity_poly.type
_entity_poly.pdbx_seq_one_letter_code
_entity_poly.pdbx_strand_id
1 'polypeptide(L)' 'NMVTGDYSRGAAGYWVENGEIQFAVQEVTIAGNMRDMFKQIVAVGNDL' A
#
# COMPACT_ATOMS: atom_id res chain seq x y z
N ASN A 1 -4.14 -13.52 -5.34
CA ASN A 1 -4.84 -14.82 -5.36
C ASN A 1 -6.19 -14.60 -4.70
N MET A 2 -7.28 -14.66 -5.47
CA MET A 2 -8.63 -14.41 -4.92
C MET A 2 -9.14 -15.56 -4.04
N VAL A 3 -8.57 -16.76 -4.18
CA VAL A 3 -8.97 -17.94 -3.39
C VAL A 3 -8.36 -17.89 -1.99
N THR A 4 -7.06 -17.58 -1.89
CA THR A 4 -6.34 -17.55 -0.59
C THR A 4 -6.27 -16.15 0.03
N GLY A 5 -6.48 -15.10 -0.77
CA GLY A 5 -6.28 -13.71 -0.36
C GLY A 5 -4.83 -13.21 -0.50
N ASP A 6 -3.88 -14.05 -0.92
CA ASP A 6 -2.48 -13.63 -1.05
C ASP A 6 -2.32 -12.55 -2.12
N TYR A 7 -1.77 -11.42 -1.74
CA TYR A 7 -1.50 -10.28 -2.58
C TYR A 7 0.00 -10.02 -2.64
N SER A 8 0.54 -9.86 -3.85
CA SER A 8 1.93 -9.47 -4.08
C SER A 8 2.02 -8.80 -5.45
N ARG A 9 2.39 -7.52 -5.47
CA ARG A 9 2.47 -6.69 -6.67
C ARG A 9 3.62 -5.70 -6.56
N GLY A 10 4.27 -5.43 -7.69
CA GLY A 10 5.17 -4.30 -7.83
C GLY A 10 4.40 -2.98 -7.64
N ALA A 11 5.05 -1.99 -7.04
CA ALA A 11 4.48 -0.68 -6.78
C ALA A 11 5.50 0.43 -7.11
N ALA A 12 4.97 1.61 -7.37
CA ALA A 12 5.71 2.85 -7.53
C ALA A 12 4.92 4.00 -6.88
N GLY A 13 5.60 5.04 -6.44
CA GLY A 13 4.99 6.15 -5.72
C GLY A 13 6.02 7.06 -5.09
N TYR A 14 5.74 7.55 -3.88
CA TYR A 14 6.60 8.50 -3.16
C TYR A 14 6.87 8.02 -1.73
N TRP A 15 8.08 8.28 -1.25
CA TRP A 15 8.42 8.11 0.17
C TRP A 15 7.93 9.34 0.97
N VAL A 16 7.27 9.09 2.09
CA VAL A 16 6.78 10.14 3.01
C VAL A 16 7.52 10.03 4.33
N GLU A 17 8.12 11.13 4.76
CA GLU A 17 8.82 11.23 6.05
C GLU A 17 8.45 12.57 6.69
N ASN A 18 8.16 12.55 8.01
CA ASN A 18 7.72 13.73 8.77
C ASN A 18 6.52 14.48 8.17
N GLY A 19 5.64 13.78 7.46
CA GLY A 19 4.46 14.36 6.82
C GLY A 19 4.72 15.03 5.46
N GLU A 20 5.94 14.94 4.93
CA GLU A 20 6.31 15.53 3.65
C GLU A 20 6.79 14.46 2.65
N ILE A 21 6.45 14.66 1.37
CA ILE A 21 6.97 13.83 0.28
C ILE A 21 8.46 14.13 0.11
N GLN A 22 9.29 13.10 0.16
CA GLN A 22 10.74 13.24 0.05
C GLN A 22 11.23 13.02 -1.38
N PHE A 23 10.92 11.85 -1.97
CA PHE A 23 11.38 11.47 -3.31
C PHE A 23 10.51 10.35 -3.91
N ALA A 24 10.61 10.18 -5.22
CA ALA A 24 9.93 9.11 -5.95
C ALA A 24 10.62 7.75 -5.70
N VAL A 25 9.81 6.69 -5.61
CA VAL A 25 10.25 5.30 -5.41
C VAL A 25 9.63 4.41 -6.49
N GLN A 26 10.41 3.46 -6.98
CA GLN A 26 10.00 2.46 -7.97
C GLN A 26 10.67 1.12 -7.66
N GLU A 27 10.26 0.06 -8.38
CA GLU A 27 10.82 -1.30 -8.26
C GLU A 27 10.71 -1.92 -6.85
N VAL A 28 9.69 -1.50 -6.09
CA VAL A 28 9.37 -2.08 -4.78
C VAL A 28 8.22 -3.08 -4.90
N THR A 29 8.15 -4.03 -3.96
CA THR A 29 7.06 -5.01 -3.88
C THR A 29 6.26 -4.81 -2.60
N ILE A 30 4.93 -4.71 -2.73
CA ILE A 30 3.99 -4.73 -1.61
C ILE A 30 3.31 -6.10 -1.60
N ALA A 31 3.40 -6.80 -0.46
CA ALA A 31 2.84 -8.14 -0.30
C ALA A 31 2.17 -8.32 1.08
N GLY A 32 1.15 -9.16 1.14
CA GLY A 32 0.39 -9.48 2.34
C GLY A 32 -0.87 -10.28 2.02
N ASN A 33 -1.65 -10.65 3.05
CA ASN A 33 -2.99 -11.20 2.83
C ASN A 33 -4.00 -10.05 2.78
N MET A 34 -4.82 -10.02 1.73
CA MET A 34 -5.79 -8.95 1.49
C MET A 34 -6.79 -8.79 2.66
N ARG A 35 -7.15 -9.89 3.34
CA ARG A 35 -8.03 -9.83 4.53
C ARG A 35 -7.41 -9.01 5.65
N ASP A 36 -6.11 -9.16 5.87
CA ASP A 36 -5.40 -8.45 6.94
C ASP A 36 -5.10 -7.01 6.54
N MET A 37 -4.74 -6.78 5.28
CA MET A 37 -4.58 -5.43 4.74
C MET A 37 -5.85 -4.58 4.90
N PHE A 38 -7.04 -5.14 4.63
CA PHE A 38 -8.30 -4.42 4.85
C PHE A 38 -8.58 -4.12 6.32
N LYS A 39 -8.20 -5.02 7.24
CA LYS A 39 -8.32 -4.77 8.69
C LYS A 39 -7.35 -3.70 9.21
N GLN A 40 -6.25 -3.46 8.49
CA GLN A 40 -5.23 -2.49 8.84
C GLN A 40 -5.48 -1.10 8.26
N ILE A 41 -6.61 -0.87 7.57
CA ILE A 41 -7.00 0.47 7.12
C ILE A 41 -7.23 1.34 8.36
N VAL A 42 -6.44 2.41 8.49
CA VAL A 42 -6.52 3.34 9.64
C VAL A 42 -7.58 4.42 9.41
N ALA A 43 -7.73 4.90 8.18
CA ALA A 43 -8.69 5.93 7.80
C ALA A 43 -8.97 5.88 6.29
N VAL A 44 -10.02 6.59 5.85
CA VAL A 44 -10.37 6.80 4.43
C VAL A 44 -10.46 8.30 4.19
N GLY A 45 -9.82 8.79 3.13
CA GLY A 45 -9.86 10.20 2.72
C GLY A 45 -11.23 10.63 2.18
N ASN A 46 -11.47 11.94 2.11
CA ASN A 46 -12.69 12.54 1.56
C ASN A 46 -12.49 13.11 0.14
N ASP A 47 -11.46 12.64 -0.55
CA ASP A 47 -10.98 13.05 -1.86
C ASP A 47 -11.63 12.27 -3.02
N LEU A 48 -12.96 12.06 -2.93
CA LEU A 48 -13.79 11.42 -3.95
C LEU A 48 -14.00 12.30 -5.20
#